data_AF-K9KAB3-F1
#
_entry.id   AF-K9KAB3-F1
#
_cell.length_a   1.000
_cell.length_b   1.000
_cell.length_c   1.000
_cell.angle_alpha   90.00
_cell.angle_beta   90.00
_cell.angle_gamma   90.00
#
_symmetry.space_group_name_H-M   'P 1'
#
loop_
_entity.id
_entity.type
_entity.pdbx_description
1 polymer ?
#
loop_
_entity_poly.entity_id
_entity_poly.type
_entity_poly.pdbx_seq_one_letter_code
_entity_poly.pdbx_strand_id
1 'polypeptide(L)'
;DKDITITNDKPAATIGVTGNFTDAERRKCEEEIAKLYKQLDDKDEEINQQSQLVEKLKTQMLDQEELLASTRRDQDNMQAELNRLQAENDASKEEVKEVLQALEELAVNYDQKSQEVEDKTKEYELLSDELNQKSATLASIDAELQKLKEMTNHQKKRAAEMMASLLKDLAEIGIAVGNNDVKQPEGTGMIDEEFTVARLYISKMKSEVKTMVKRCKQLESTQTESNKKMEENEKELAACQLRISQHEAKIKSLTEYLQNVEQKKRQLEESVDSLSEELVQLRAQEKVHEMEKEHLNKVQTANEVKQAVEQQIQSHRETHQKQISSLRDEIEAKEKLITDLQDQTQKMMLEQERLKVEHEKLKTTDQEKSRKLHELTVMQDRREQARQDLKGLEETVAKELQTLHNLRKLFVQDLATRVKKSAEIDSDDTGGSAAQKQKISFLENNLEQLTKVHKQLVRDNADLRCELPKLEKRLRATAERVKALESALKEAKENASRDRKRYQQEVDRIKEAVRSKNMARRGHSAQIAKPIRPGQHPAASPTHPSAIRGGGAFVQNSQPVTVRGGGGKQV
;
A
#
# COMPACT_ATOMS: atom_id res chain seq x y z
N ASP A 1 -44.89 51.49 47.49
CA ASP A 1 -46.24 51.54 48.07
C ASP A 1 -46.29 51.02 49.49
N LYS A 2 -46.11 51.94 50.45
CA LYS A 2 -46.61 51.81 51.82
C LYS A 2 -47.29 53.14 52.10
N ASP A 3 -48.60 53.18 51.92
CA ASP A 3 -49.43 54.31 52.29
C ASP A 3 -49.33 54.51 53.81
N ILE A 4 -48.65 55.59 54.21
CA ILE A 4 -48.75 56.13 55.56
C ILE A 4 -49.78 57.24 55.48
N THR A 5 -51.05 56.86 55.70
CA THR A 5 -52.15 57.79 55.84
C THR A 5 -52.04 58.48 57.20
N ILE A 6 -51.48 59.69 57.24
CA ILE A 6 -51.51 60.53 58.44
C ILE A 6 -52.88 61.23 58.46
N THR A 7 -53.82 60.64 59.19
CA THR A 7 -55.09 61.30 59.54
C THR A 7 -54.83 62.38 60.57
N ASN A 8 -54.81 63.65 60.14
CA ASN A 8 -54.77 64.80 61.04
C ASN A 8 -56.20 65.35 61.23
N ASP A 9 -57.03 64.60 61.98
CA ASP A 9 -58.33 65.07 62.47
C ASP A 9 -58.11 65.93 63.73
N LYS A 10 -57.84 67.21 63.52
CA LYS A 10 -58.10 68.25 64.53
C LYS A 10 -58.76 69.44 63.83
N PRO A 11 -59.96 69.88 64.27
CA PRO A 11 -60.59 71.06 63.70
C PRO A 11 -59.67 72.25 63.95
N ALA A 12 -59.38 73.02 62.89
CA ALA A 12 -58.75 74.31 63.01
C ALA A 12 -59.60 75.15 63.97
N ALA A 13 -59.12 75.36 65.19
CA ALA A 13 -59.75 76.29 66.12
C ALA A 13 -59.71 77.67 65.46
N THR A 14 -60.87 78.18 65.08
CA THR A 14 -61.05 79.56 64.64
C THR A 14 -60.53 80.46 65.76
N ILE A 15 -59.34 81.03 65.59
CA ILE A 15 -58.83 82.07 66.48
C ILE A 15 -59.67 83.31 66.21
N GLY A 16 -60.79 83.42 66.92
CA GLY A 16 -61.61 84.61 66.97
C GLY A 16 -60.83 85.71 67.69
N VAL A 17 -60.22 86.61 66.92
CA VAL A 17 -59.59 87.82 67.44
C VAL A 17 -60.69 88.86 67.71
N THR A 18 -61.42 88.70 68.82
CA THR A 18 -62.37 89.70 69.34
C THR A 18 -61.72 90.51 70.46
N GLY A 19 -61.07 91.60 70.07
CA GLY A 19 -60.61 92.69 70.95
C GLY A 19 -60.81 94.02 70.23
N ASN A 20 -61.05 95.11 70.95
CA ASN A 20 -61.20 96.45 70.36
C ASN A 20 -59.84 96.96 69.86
N PHE A 21 -59.46 96.50 68.67
CA PHE A 21 -58.29 96.98 67.95
C PHE A 21 -58.57 98.40 67.44
N THR A 22 -57.61 99.30 67.68
CA THR A 22 -57.56 100.57 66.96
C THR A 22 -57.46 100.30 65.45
N ASP A 23 -57.94 101.21 64.59
CA ASP A 23 -57.86 101.03 63.12
C ASP A 23 -56.44 100.70 62.63
N ALA A 24 -55.42 101.15 63.37
CA ALA A 24 -54.02 100.82 63.12
C ALA A 24 -53.67 99.35 63.41
N GLU A 25 -54.22 98.75 64.46
CA GLU A 25 -53.98 97.33 64.80
C GLU A 25 -54.81 96.38 63.93
N ARG A 26 -56.01 96.79 63.51
CA ARG A 26 -56.81 96.04 62.52
C ARG A 26 -56.10 95.97 61.18
N ARG A 27 -55.54 97.08 60.70
CA ARG A 27 -54.71 97.10 59.48
C ARG A 27 -53.46 96.23 59.60
N LYS A 28 -52.78 96.23 60.75
CA LYS A 28 -51.64 95.32 60.99
C LYS A 28 -52.04 93.84 60.97
N CYS A 29 -53.19 93.49 61.56
CA CYS A 29 -53.73 92.14 61.54
C CYS A 29 -54.13 91.71 60.10
N GLU A 30 -54.78 92.58 59.35
CA GLU A 30 -55.10 92.35 57.93
C GLU A 30 -53.84 92.19 57.06
N GLU A 31 -52.81 93.01 57.30
CA GLU A 31 -51.49 92.87 56.67
C GLU A 31 -50.79 91.55 57.05
N GLU A 32 -50.91 91.09 58.30
CA GLU A 32 -50.37 89.80 58.75
C GLU A 32 -51.11 88.61 58.13
N ILE A 33 -52.45 88.66 58.04
CA ILE A 33 -53.25 87.65 57.35
C ILE A 33 -52.87 87.59 55.86
N ALA A 34 -52.74 88.73 55.19
CA ALA A 34 -52.29 88.79 53.79
C ALA A 34 -50.87 88.22 53.60
N LYS A 35 -49.95 88.48 54.56
CA LYS A 35 -48.61 87.87 54.57
C LYS A 35 -48.68 86.36 54.74
N LEU A 36 -49.53 85.84 55.62
CA LEU A 36 -49.69 84.40 55.84
C LEU A 36 -50.28 83.70 54.61
N TYR A 37 -51.29 84.29 53.95
CA TYR A 37 -51.82 83.75 52.70
C TYR A 37 -50.75 83.73 51.60
N LYS A 38 -49.99 84.83 51.45
CA LYS A 38 -48.87 84.85 50.51
C LYS A 38 -47.82 83.77 50.82
N GLN A 39 -47.47 83.57 52.10
CA GLN A 39 -46.55 82.51 52.50
C GLN A 39 -47.10 81.11 52.21
N LEU A 40 -48.42 80.91 52.33
CA LEU A 40 -49.06 79.64 51.97
C LEU A 40 -49.00 79.41 50.45
N ASP A 41 -49.32 80.42 49.64
CA ASP A 41 -49.21 80.36 48.19
C ASP A 41 -47.77 80.07 47.74
N ASP A 42 -46.78 80.77 48.34
CA ASP A 42 -45.35 80.54 48.08
C ASP A 42 -44.94 79.09 48.45
N LYS A 43 -45.50 78.54 49.54
CA LYS A 43 -45.24 77.16 49.98
C LYS A 43 -45.92 76.12 49.09
N ASP A 44 -47.13 76.37 48.62
CA ASP A 44 -47.82 75.49 47.67
C ASP A 44 -47.12 75.49 46.32
N GLU A 45 -46.58 76.64 45.88
CA GLU A 45 -45.75 76.71 44.69
C GLU A 45 -44.44 75.94 44.87
N GLU A 46 -43.76 76.05 46.02
CA GLU A 46 -42.57 75.27 46.37
C GLU A 46 -42.86 73.76 46.37
N ILE A 47 -43.98 73.33 46.98
CA ILE A 47 -44.41 71.92 47.00
C ILE A 47 -44.66 71.44 45.57
N ASN A 48 -45.36 72.22 44.74
CA ASN A 48 -45.62 71.86 43.35
C ASN A 48 -44.31 71.74 42.55
N GLN A 49 -43.36 72.66 42.74
CA GLN A 49 -42.03 72.58 42.12
C GLN A 49 -41.26 71.34 42.57
N GLN A 50 -41.29 71.00 43.87
CA GLN A 50 -40.67 69.79 44.40
C GLN A 50 -41.33 68.51 43.89
N SER A 51 -42.67 68.44 43.82
CA SER A 51 -43.39 67.30 43.25
C SER A 51 -43.05 67.09 41.78
N GLN A 52 -42.98 68.16 40.99
CA GLN A 52 -42.54 68.09 39.59
C GLN A 52 -41.08 67.62 39.45
N LEU A 53 -40.19 68.06 40.34
CA LEU A 53 -38.80 67.61 40.36
C LEU A 53 -38.71 66.11 40.71
N VAL A 54 -39.47 65.65 41.70
CA VAL A 54 -39.51 64.24 42.11
C VAL A 54 -40.02 63.35 40.97
N GLU A 55 -41.09 63.73 40.28
CA GLU A 55 -41.58 62.97 39.12
C GLU A 55 -40.56 62.92 37.98
N LYS A 56 -39.87 64.04 37.68
CA LYS A 56 -38.78 64.05 36.69
C LYS A 56 -37.64 63.10 37.08
N LEU A 57 -37.22 63.11 38.34
CA LEU A 57 -36.19 62.20 38.84
C LEU A 57 -36.64 60.74 38.80
N LYS A 58 -37.91 60.46 39.08
CA LYS A 58 -38.50 59.12 38.99
C LYS A 58 -38.52 58.60 37.55
N THR A 59 -38.92 59.42 36.59
CA THR A 59 -38.81 59.08 35.16
C THR A 59 -37.36 58.82 34.77
N GLN A 60 -36.43 59.69 35.19
CA GLN A 60 -35.00 59.50 34.91
C GLN A 60 -34.45 58.19 35.51
N MET A 61 -34.91 57.80 36.70
CA MET A 61 -34.53 56.51 37.30
C MET A 61 -35.07 55.33 36.50
N LEU A 62 -36.33 55.39 36.05
CA LEU A 62 -36.93 54.34 35.22
C LEU A 62 -36.20 54.19 33.87
N ASP A 63 -35.86 55.30 33.22
CA ASP A 63 -35.10 55.28 31.96
C ASP A 63 -33.71 54.65 32.17
N GLN A 64 -33.06 54.93 33.32
CA GLN A 64 -31.79 54.30 33.68
C GLN A 64 -31.92 52.80 33.94
N GLU A 65 -32.98 52.36 34.63
CA GLU A 65 -33.26 50.94 34.86
C GLU A 65 -33.52 50.19 33.55
N GLU A 66 -34.27 50.78 32.62
CA GLU A 66 -34.51 50.22 31.29
C GLU A 66 -33.22 50.10 30.48
N LEU A 67 -32.36 51.12 30.51
CA LEU A 67 -31.06 51.10 29.84
C LEU A 67 -30.15 49.99 30.40
N LEU A 68 -30.12 49.82 31.73
CA LEU A 68 -29.36 48.75 32.37
C LEU A 68 -29.93 47.37 32.00
N ALA A 69 -31.25 47.22 31.96
CA ALA A 69 -31.91 45.99 31.53
C ALA A 69 -31.64 45.67 30.05
N SER A 70 -31.62 46.68 29.18
CA SER A 70 -31.21 46.53 27.78
C SER A 70 -29.75 46.08 27.67
N THR A 71 -28.85 46.76 28.38
CA THR A 71 -27.41 46.43 28.35
C THR A 71 -27.14 45.01 28.82
N ARG A 72 -27.86 44.53 29.85
CA ARG A 72 -27.75 43.14 30.33
C ARG A 72 -28.22 42.14 29.28
N ARG A 73 -29.35 42.41 28.62
CA ARG A 73 -29.83 41.55 27.51
C ARG A 73 -28.82 41.49 26.36
N ASP A 74 -28.21 42.63 26.02
CA ASP A 74 -27.19 42.67 24.97
C ASP A 74 -25.94 41.88 25.37
N GLN A 75 -25.52 41.96 26.65
CA GLN A 75 -24.44 41.14 27.19
C GLN A 75 -24.74 39.64 27.11
N ASP A 76 -25.95 39.22 27.49
CA ASP A 76 -26.37 37.83 27.42
C ASP A 76 -26.41 37.33 25.96
N ASN A 77 -26.90 38.16 25.03
CA ASN A 77 -26.91 37.85 23.60
C ASN A 77 -25.49 37.70 23.04
N MET A 78 -24.58 38.62 23.37
CA MET A 78 -23.17 38.54 22.96
C MET A 78 -22.49 37.29 23.54
N GLN A 79 -22.78 36.94 24.79
CA GLN A 79 -22.22 35.74 25.42
C GLN A 79 -22.75 34.46 24.76
N ALA A 80 -24.04 34.42 24.40
CA ALA A 80 -24.63 33.31 23.66
C ALA A 80 -24.00 33.15 22.27
N GLU A 81 -23.77 34.26 21.55
CA GLU A 81 -23.12 34.25 20.25
C GLU A 81 -21.65 33.80 20.36
N LEU A 82 -20.92 34.26 21.37
CA LEU A 82 -19.55 33.82 21.64
C LEU A 82 -19.49 32.30 21.87
N ASN A 83 -20.40 31.76 22.70
CA ASN A 83 -20.48 30.33 22.97
C ASN A 83 -20.83 29.54 21.69
N ARG A 84 -21.74 30.06 20.86
CA ARG A 84 -22.11 29.46 19.57
C ARG A 84 -20.91 29.41 18.62
N LEU A 85 -20.19 30.52 18.46
CA LEU A 85 -18.99 30.60 17.62
C LEU A 85 -17.88 29.68 18.12
N GLN A 86 -17.74 29.51 19.44
CA GLN A 86 -16.76 28.60 20.00
C GLN A 86 -17.11 27.14 19.71
N ALA A 87 -18.37 26.75 19.82
CA ALA A 87 -18.84 25.41 19.45
C ALA A 87 -18.65 25.14 17.94
N GLU A 88 -18.95 26.12 17.09
CA GLU A 88 -18.74 26.03 15.63
C GLU A 88 -17.24 25.91 15.29
N ASN A 89 -16.37 26.65 15.99
CA ASN A 89 -14.92 26.55 15.83
C ASN A 89 -14.39 25.17 16.22
N ASP A 90 -14.85 24.62 17.35
CA ASP A 90 -14.42 23.29 17.81
C ASP A 90 -14.95 22.17 16.91
N ALA A 91 -16.17 22.29 16.38
CA ALA A 91 -16.68 21.38 15.34
C ALA A 91 -15.82 21.45 14.07
N SER A 92 -15.49 22.64 13.59
CA SER A 92 -14.63 22.82 12.41
C SER A 92 -13.21 22.27 12.62
N LYS A 93 -12.65 22.36 13.83
CA LYS A 93 -11.36 21.72 14.15
C LYS A 93 -11.42 20.20 14.02
N GLU A 94 -12.51 19.59 14.46
CA GLU A 94 -12.67 18.13 14.35
C GLU A 94 -12.84 17.71 12.87
N GLU A 95 -13.62 18.46 12.08
CA GLU A 95 -13.72 18.24 10.64
C GLU A 95 -12.34 18.35 9.94
N VAL A 96 -11.55 19.37 10.28
CA VAL A 96 -10.19 19.53 9.73
C VAL A 96 -9.30 18.36 10.13
N LYS A 97 -9.42 17.85 11.36
CA LYS A 97 -8.66 16.69 11.83
C LYS A 97 -9.05 15.42 11.06
N GLU A 98 -10.33 15.19 10.82
CA GLU A 98 -10.81 14.08 9.98
C GLU A 98 -10.29 14.20 8.55
N VAL A 99 -10.31 15.40 7.97
CA VAL A 99 -9.75 15.65 6.63
C VAL A 99 -8.25 15.38 6.58
N LEU A 100 -7.49 15.79 7.60
CA LEU A 100 -6.05 15.52 7.68
C LEU A 100 -5.78 14.01 7.79
N GLN A 101 -6.54 13.28 8.60
CA GLN A 101 -6.43 11.83 8.69
C GLN A 101 -6.75 11.17 7.34
N ALA A 102 -7.81 11.61 6.66
CA ALA A 102 -8.15 11.09 5.33
C ALA A 102 -7.04 11.37 4.30
N LEU A 103 -6.37 12.53 4.38
CA LEU A 103 -5.22 12.86 3.52
C LEU A 103 -3.98 12.01 3.85
N GLU A 104 -3.74 11.68 5.12
CA GLU A 104 -2.69 10.75 5.53
C GLU A 104 -2.95 9.34 4.99
N GLU A 105 -4.18 8.84 5.11
CA GLU A 105 -4.58 7.55 4.53
C GLU A 105 -4.42 7.54 3.01
N LEU A 106 -4.80 8.64 2.34
CA LEU A 106 -4.62 8.78 0.90
C LEU A 106 -3.13 8.80 0.50
N ALA A 107 -2.28 9.47 1.28
CA ALA A 107 -0.84 9.50 1.04
C ALA A 107 -0.23 8.10 1.14
N VAL A 108 -0.61 7.31 2.15
CA VAL A 108 -0.18 5.90 2.28
C VAL A 108 -0.70 5.06 1.11
N ASN A 109 -1.94 5.29 0.67
CA ASN A 109 -2.51 4.58 -0.49
C ASN A 109 -1.72 4.88 -1.78
N TYR A 110 -1.35 6.15 -2.01
CA TYR A 110 -0.54 6.54 -3.15
C TYR A 110 0.87 5.94 -3.11
N ASP A 111 1.50 5.88 -1.93
CA ASP A 111 2.81 5.26 -1.76
C ASP A 111 2.76 3.76 -2.10
N GLN A 112 1.76 3.05 -1.57
CA GLN A 112 1.50 1.65 -1.92
C GLN A 112 1.24 1.45 -3.42
N LYS A 113 0.42 2.31 -4.03
CA LYS A 113 0.16 2.25 -5.48
C LYS A 113 1.42 2.52 -6.31
N SER A 114 2.28 3.41 -5.85
CA SER A 114 3.57 3.67 -6.49
C SER A 114 4.47 2.44 -6.43
N GLN A 115 4.53 1.75 -5.28
CA GLN A 115 5.28 0.51 -5.14
C GLN A 115 4.74 -0.61 -6.03
N GLU A 116 3.41 -0.80 -6.08
CA GLU A 116 2.77 -1.79 -6.97
C GLU A 116 3.13 -1.56 -8.45
N VAL A 117 3.20 -0.28 -8.87
CA VAL A 117 3.59 0.08 -10.24
C VAL A 117 5.06 -0.24 -10.50
N GLU A 118 5.95 0.03 -9.54
CA GLU A 118 7.37 -0.31 -9.66
C GLU A 118 7.58 -1.82 -9.77
N ASP A 119 6.90 -2.61 -8.94
CA ASP A 119 6.99 -4.07 -8.96
C ASP A 119 6.45 -4.64 -10.28
N LYS A 120 5.31 -4.14 -10.76
CA LYS A 120 4.78 -4.53 -12.07
C LYS A 120 5.71 -4.11 -13.21
N THR A 121 6.39 -2.98 -13.10
CA THR A 121 7.38 -2.56 -14.10
C THR A 121 8.54 -3.55 -14.17
N LYS A 122 9.06 -3.98 -13.01
CA LYS A 122 10.12 -5.02 -12.94
C LYS A 122 9.65 -6.35 -13.53
N GLU A 123 8.41 -6.77 -13.26
CA GLU A 123 7.83 -7.98 -13.89
C GLU A 123 7.79 -7.85 -15.42
N TYR A 124 7.39 -6.68 -15.94
CA TYR A 124 7.36 -6.43 -17.39
C TYR A 124 8.76 -6.42 -18.01
N GLU A 125 9.76 -5.87 -17.32
CA GLU A 125 11.16 -5.91 -17.77
C GLU A 125 11.67 -7.36 -17.87
N LEU A 126 11.44 -8.18 -16.84
CA LEU A 126 11.82 -9.59 -16.86
C LEU A 126 11.11 -10.37 -17.98
N LEU A 127 9.82 -10.12 -18.19
CA LEU A 127 9.06 -10.74 -19.28
C LEU A 127 9.57 -10.28 -20.66
N SER A 128 9.96 -9.02 -20.79
CA SER A 128 10.56 -8.49 -22.02
C SER A 128 11.89 -9.16 -22.33
N ASP A 129 12.75 -9.35 -21.32
CA ASP A 129 14.02 -10.06 -21.44
C ASP A 129 13.82 -11.53 -21.83
N GLU A 130 12.86 -12.23 -21.21
CA GLU A 130 12.53 -13.61 -21.58
C GLU A 130 12.03 -13.69 -23.03
N LEU A 131 11.20 -12.72 -23.46
CA LEU A 131 10.70 -12.66 -24.83
C LEU A 131 11.84 -12.43 -25.84
N ASN A 132 12.79 -11.57 -25.51
CA ASN A 132 13.99 -11.34 -26.31
C ASN A 132 14.84 -12.61 -26.41
N GLN A 133 15.03 -13.33 -25.30
CA GLN A 133 15.77 -14.59 -25.27
C GLN A 133 15.07 -15.70 -26.09
N LYS A 134 13.75 -15.80 -26.00
CA LYS A 134 12.96 -16.72 -26.84
C LYS A 134 13.05 -16.36 -28.31
N SER A 135 13.04 -15.08 -28.65
CA SER A 135 13.22 -14.61 -30.03
C SER A 135 14.59 -15.01 -30.58
N ALA A 136 15.66 -14.89 -29.79
CA ALA A 136 16.99 -15.37 -30.17
C ALA A 136 17.04 -16.89 -30.35
N THR A 137 16.39 -17.64 -29.46
CA THR A 137 16.28 -19.11 -29.57
C THR A 137 15.55 -19.52 -30.84
N LEU A 138 14.44 -18.84 -31.17
CA LEU A 138 13.69 -19.09 -32.41
C LEU A 138 14.53 -18.83 -33.66
N ALA A 139 15.31 -17.74 -33.66
CA ALA A 139 16.23 -17.45 -34.77
C ALA A 139 17.29 -18.56 -34.95
N SER A 140 17.80 -19.12 -33.85
CA SER A 140 18.74 -20.26 -33.89
C SER A 140 18.08 -21.51 -34.46
N ILE A 141 16.87 -21.85 -34.02
CA ILE A 141 16.12 -23.00 -34.51
C ILE A 141 15.83 -22.86 -36.02
N ASP A 142 15.48 -21.67 -36.47
CA ASP A 142 15.22 -21.42 -37.89
C ASP A 142 16.50 -21.59 -38.73
N ALA A 143 17.65 -21.13 -38.22
CA ALA A 143 18.95 -21.37 -38.86
C ALA A 143 19.31 -22.86 -38.95
N GLU A 144 19.08 -23.64 -37.89
CA GLU A 144 19.28 -25.09 -37.89
C GLU A 144 18.33 -25.78 -38.89
N LEU A 145 17.08 -25.35 -38.96
CA LEU A 145 16.10 -25.87 -39.92
C LEU A 145 16.53 -25.61 -41.36
N GLN A 146 17.06 -24.42 -41.67
CA GLN A 146 17.59 -24.13 -43.00
C GLN A 146 18.78 -25.02 -43.35
N LYS A 147 19.71 -25.23 -42.40
CA LYS A 147 20.84 -26.14 -42.59
C LYS A 147 20.38 -27.58 -42.88
N LEU A 148 19.36 -28.07 -42.17
CA LEU A 148 18.78 -29.39 -42.42
C LEU A 148 18.11 -29.50 -43.79
N LYS A 149 17.39 -28.45 -44.23
CA LYS A 149 16.82 -28.38 -45.59
C LYS A 149 17.92 -28.43 -46.66
N GLU A 150 19.00 -27.67 -46.49
CA GLU A 150 20.15 -27.69 -47.41
C GLU A 150 20.79 -29.08 -47.48
N MET A 151 21.03 -29.73 -46.33
CA MET A 151 21.57 -31.09 -46.27
C MET A 151 20.67 -32.10 -46.98
N THR A 152 19.35 -32.01 -46.78
CA THR A 152 18.38 -32.89 -47.42
C THR A 152 18.34 -32.68 -48.94
N ASN A 153 18.40 -31.43 -49.39
CA ASN A 153 18.48 -31.11 -50.82
C ASN A 153 19.78 -31.63 -51.45
N HIS A 154 20.91 -31.52 -50.75
CA HIS A 154 22.18 -32.10 -51.21
C HIS A 154 22.10 -33.62 -51.35
N GLN A 155 21.50 -34.31 -50.37
CA GLN A 155 21.27 -35.76 -50.45
C GLN A 155 20.38 -36.16 -51.63
N LYS A 156 19.28 -35.43 -51.87
CA LYS A 156 18.41 -35.63 -53.04
C LYS A 156 19.17 -35.45 -54.35
N LYS A 157 19.97 -34.38 -54.46
CA LYS A 157 20.80 -34.12 -55.66
C LYS A 157 21.78 -35.28 -55.91
N ARG A 158 22.51 -35.72 -54.89
CA ARG A 158 23.43 -36.85 -54.98
C ARG A 158 22.72 -38.14 -55.43
N ALA A 159 21.56 -38.44 -54.85
CA ALA A 159 20.77 -39.61 -55.23
C ALA A 159 20.29 -39.55 -56.69
N ALA A 160 19.87 -38.38 -57.16
CA ALA A 160 19.49 -38.15 -58.55
C ALA A 160 20.68 -38.32 -59.51
N GLU A 161 21.85 -37.79 -59.17
CA GLU A 161 23.09 -37.95 -59.95
C GLU A 161 23.52 -39.43 -60.02
N MET A 162 23.46 -40.17 -58.90
CA MET A 162 23.72 -41.62 -58.90
C MET A 162 22.74 -42.39 -59.79
N MET A 163 21.45 -42.07 -59.72
CA MET A 163 20.42 -42.69 -60.55
C MET A 163 20.62 -42.37 -62.04
N ALA A 164 20.96 -41.13 -62.37
CA ALA A 164 21.27 -40.71 -63.73
C ALA A 164 22.51 -41.43 -64.29
N SER A 165 23.56 -41.61 -63.47
CA SER A 165 24.75 -42.40 -63.85
C SER A 165 24.37 -43.84 -64.16
N LEU A 166 23.61 -44.50 -63.28
CA LEU A 166 23.16 -45.87 -63.50
C LEU A 166 22.32 -46.01 -64.78
N LEU A 167 21.41 -45.08 -65.06
CA LEU A 167 20.63 -45.07 -66.29
C LEU A 167 21.50 -44.87 -67.53
N LYS A 168 22.55 -44.05 -67.43
CA LYS A 168 23.54 -43.87 -68.50
C LYS A 168 24.33 -45.15 -68.77
N ASP A 169 24.83 -45.80 -67.73
CA ASP A 169 25.57 -47.06 -67.84
C ASP A 169 24.67 -48.15 -68.47
N LEU A 170 23.39 -48.21 -68.09
CA LEU A 170 22.40 -49.12 -68.69
C LEU A 170 22.14 -48.80 -70.17
N ALA A 171 22.07 -47.52 -70.55
CA ALA A 171 21.93 -47.12 -71.95
C ALA A 171 23.17 -47.47 -72.78
N GLU A 172 24.37 -47.29 -72.24
CA GLU A 172 25.64 -47.70 -72.87
C GLU A 172 25.70 -49.22 -73.07
N ILE A 173 25.25 -50.01 -72.09
CA ILE A 173 25.09 -51.47 -72.22
C ILE A 173 24.07 -51.82 -73.31
N GLY A 174 22.93 -51.13 -73.37
CA GLY A 174 21.91 -51.33 -74.41
C GLY A 174 22.44 -51.10 -75.83
N ILE A 175 23.27 -50.08 -76.00
CA ILE A 175 23.97 -49.78 -77.26
C ILE A 175 24.99 -50.89 -77.58
N ALA A 176 25.79 -51.32 -76.60
CA ALA A 176 26.80 -52.38 -76.77
C ALA A 176 26.21 -53.77 -77.09
N VAL A 177 24.98 -54.04 -76.62
CA VAL A 177 24.24 -55.28 -76.88
C VAL A 177 23.52 -55.26 -78.25
N GLY A 178 23.52 -54.14 -78.96
CA GLY A 178 23.04 -54.05 -80.35
C GLY A 178 21.55 -53.72 -80.52
N ASN A 179 20.89 -53.16 -79.51
CA ASN A 179 19.50 -52.69 -79.62
C ASN A 179 19.46 -51.17 -79.86
N ASN A 180 19.47 -50.75 -81.13
CA ASN A 180 19.40 -49.33 -81.54
C ASN A 180 18.00 -48.82 -81.90
N ASP A 181 16.93 -49.59 -81.68
CA ASP A 181 15.56 -49.16 -82.01
C ASP A 181 14.59 -49.39 -80.86
N VAL A 182 14.40 -48.36 -80.03
CA VAL A 182 13.13 -48.15 -79.31
C VAL A 182 12.66 -46.73 -79.60
N LYS A 183 12.14 -46.55 -80.82
CA LYS A 183 11.05 -45.61 -81.04
C LYS A 183 9.82 -46.14 -80.32
N GLN A 184 9.08 -45.23 -79.69
CA GLN A 184 7.79 -45.54 -79.09
C GLN A 184 6.85 -46.27 -80.06
N PRO A 185 6.10 -47.27 -79.59
CA PRO A 185 4.81 -47.60 -80.16
C PRO A 185 3.70 -47.03 -79.27
N GLU A 186 2.96 -46.08 -79.84
CA GLU A 186 1.59 -45.80 -79.48
C GLU A 186 0.73 -47.07 -79.67
N GLY A 187 -0.21 -47.30 -78.75
CA GLY A 187 -1.45 -48.01 -79.07
C GLY A 187 -1.50 -49.52 -78.78
N THR A 188 -2.11 -49.83 -77.63
CA THR A 188 -2.99 -50.99 -77.38
C THR A 188 -2.38 -52.38 -77.47
N GLY A 189 -1.84 -52.84 -76.34
CA GLY A 189 -1.51 -54.27 -76.13
C GLY A 189 -0.97 -54.66 -74.76
N MET A 190 -1.20 -53.86 -73.71
CA MET A 190 -0.32 -53.86 -72.52
C MET A 190 -1.07 -54.07 -71.19
N ILE A 191 -2.17 -54.84 -71.19
CA ILE A 191 -2.77 -55.27 -69.91
C ILE A 191 -1.69 -55.99 -69.07
N ASP A 192 -0.84 -56.80 -69.68
CA ASP A 192 0.27 -57.47 -68.99
C ASP A 192 1.38 -56.52 -68.50
N GLU A 193 1.62 -55.41 -69.19
CA GLU A 193 2.59 -54.38 -68.76
C GLU A 193 2.03 -53.60 -67.57
N GLU A 194 0.75 -53.23 -67.60
CA GLU A 194 0.04 -52.58 -66.49
C GLU A 194 -0.06 -53.50 -65.26
N PHE A 195 -0.33 -54.79 -65.47
CA PHE A 195 -0.29 -55.81 -64.41
C PHE A 195 1.13 -55.99 -63.85
N THR A 196 2.16 -55.91 -64.70
CA THR A 196 3.55 -55.99 -64.26
C THR A 196 3.96 -54.75 -63.45
N VAL A 197 3.54 -53.55 -63.87
CA VAL A 197 3.75 -52.30 -63.12
C VAL A 197 3.01 -52.34 -61.78
N ALA A 198 1.76 -52.78 -61.75
CA ALA A 198 0.99 -52.95 -60.52
C ALA A 198 1.64 -53.99 -59.59
N ARG A 199 2.11 -55.13 -60.12
CA ARG A 199 2.79 -56.18 -59.35
C ARG A 199 4.14 -55.71 -58.80
N LEU A 200 4.89 -54.90 -59.54
CA LEU A 200 6.12 -54.26 -59.09
C LEU A 200 5.84 -53.21 -58.01
N TYR A 201 4.79 -52.40 -58.16
CA TYR A 201 4.36 -51.44 -57.15
C TYR A 201 3.92 -52.12 -55.85
N ILE A 202 3.14 -53.20 -55.94
CA ILE A 202 2.75 -54.03 -54.79
C ILE A 202 3.99 -54.67 -54.15
N SER A 203 4.96 -55.15 -54.94
CA SER A 203 6.20 -55.73 -54.42
C SER A 203 7.07 -54.67 -53.71
N LYS A 204 7.12 -53.45 -54.26
CA LYS A 204 7.80 -52.30 -53.64
C LYS A 204 7.11 -51.92 -52.33
N MET A 205 5.80 -51.72 -52.33
CA MET A 205 5.02 -51.47 -51.10
C MET A 205 5.22 -52.57 -50.06
N LYS A 206 5.21 -53.84 -50.46
CA LYS A 206 5.47 -54.97 -49.57
C LYS A 206 6.87 -54.90 -48.94
N SER A 207 7.88 -54.47 -49.71
CA SER A 207 9.25 -54.29 -49.20
C SER A 207 9.37 -53.08 -48.26
N GLU A 208 8.66 -51.99 -48.53
CA GLU A 208 8.61 -50.79 -47.69
C GLU A 208 7.89 -51.08 -46.37
N VAL A 209 6.74 -51.77 -46.42
CA VAL A 209 6.01 -52.23 -45.22
C VAL A 209 6.88 -53.16 -44.38
N LYS A 210 7.62 -54.11 -44.99
CA LYS A 210 8.56 -54.96 -44.24
C LYS A 210 9.67 -54.16 -43.56
N THR A 211 10.21 -53.14 -44.22
CA THR A 211 11.23 -52.26 -43.66
C THR A 211 10.67 -51.42 -42.51
N MET A 212 9.45 -50.91 -42.67
CA MET A 212 8.75 -50.14 -41.64
C MET A 212 8.46 -51.01 -40.40
N VAL A 213 7.99 -52.25 -40.59
CA VAL A 213 7.78 -53.20 -39.49
C VAL A 213 9.08 -53.51 -38.75
N LYS A 214 10.21 -53.68 -39.46
CA LYS A 214 11.52 -53.84 -38.83
C LYS A 214 11.92 -52.62 -38.02
N ARG A 215 11.68 -51.41 -38.55
CA ARG A 215 11.96 -50.15 -37.86
C ARG A 215 11.10 -49.97 -36.61
N CYS A 216 9.81 -50.29 -36.68
CA CYS A 216 8.90 -50.27 -35.52
C CYS A 216 9.38 -51.23 -34.43
N LYS A 217 9.73 -52.48 -34.78
CA LYS A 217 10.28 -53.45 -33.82
C LYS A 217 11.60 -52.97 -33.19
N GLN A 218 12.47 -52.32 -33.97
CA GLN A 218 13.70 -51.75 -33.45
C GLN A 218 13.41 -50.61 -32.46
N LEU A 219 12.47 -49.72 -32.80
CA LEU A 219 12.07 -48.62 -31.91
C LEU A 219 11.41 -49.14 -30.63
N GLU A 220 10.56 -50.17 -30.71
CA GLU A 220 10.00 -50.85 -29.55
C GLU A 220 11.11 -51.44 -28.66
N SER A 221 12.09 -52.13 -29.25
CA SER A 221 13.24 -52.65 -28.50
C SER A 221 14.03 -51.55 -27.81
N THR A 222 14.36 -50.46 -28.52
CA THR A 222 15.09 -49.33 -27.93
C THR A 222 14.27 -48.62 -26.85
N GLN A 223 12.95 -48.52 -27.02
CA GLN A 223 12.07 -47.96 -25.98
C GLN A 223 12.07 -48.83 -24.72
N THR A 224 12.01 -50.15 -24.86
CA THR A 224 12.06 -51.06 -23.71
C THR A 224 13.40 -50.97 -22.97
N GLU A 225 14.50 -50.85 -23.69
CA GLU A 225 15.84 -50.67 -23.11
C GLU A 225 15.98 -49.31 -22.40
N SER A 226 15.45 -48.24 -23.00
CA SER A 226 15.41 -46.91 -22.39
C SER A 226 14.58 -46.89 -21.09
N ASN A 227 13.42 -47.54 -21.09
CA ASN A 227 12.57 -47.64 -19.90
C ASN A 227 13.27 -48.43 -18.79
N LYS A 228 13.92 -49.55 -19.12
CA LYS A 228 14.70 -50.33 -18.16
C LYS A 228 15.83 -49.51 -17.54
N LYS A 229 16.55 -48.73 -18.35
CA LYS A 229 17.62 -47.83 -17.87
C LYS A 229 17.06 -46.72 -16.97
N MET A 230 15.87 -46.21 -17.29
CA MET A 230 15.18 -45.22 -16.46
C MET A 230 14.82 -45.81 -15.09
N GLU A 231 14.26 -47.03 -15.04
CA GLU A 231 13.95 -47.73 -13.78
C GLU A 231 15.21 -48.04 -12.95
N GLU A 232 16.33 -48.39 -13.60
CA GLU A 232 17.62 -48.59 -12.92
C GLU A 232 18.12 -47.28 -12.29
N ASN A 233 18.08 -46.17 -13.03
CA ASN A 233 18.45 -44.85 -12.52
C ASN A 233 17.55 -44.39 -11.35
N GLU A 234 16.23 -44.66 -11.41
CA GLU A 234 15.30 -44.35 -10.32
C GLU A 234 15.66 -45.14 -9.03
N LYS A 235 16.04 -46.41 -9.17
CA LYS A 235 16.50 -47.23 -8.04
C LYS A 235 17.82 -46.72 -7.46
N GLU A 236 18.77 -46.34 -8.31
CA GLU A 236 20.04 -45.77 -7.87
C GLU A 236 19.83 -44.42 -7.17
N LEU A 237 18.95 -43.57 -7.70
CA LEU A 237 18.60 -42.29 -7.09
C LEU A 237 17.97 -42.48 -5.70
N ALA A 238 17.01 -43.41 -5.57
CA ALA A 238 16.41 -43.75 -4.29
C ALA A 238 17.45 -44.29 -3.28
N ALA A 239 18.39 -45.11 -3.73
CA ALA A 239 19.48 -45.60 -2.89
C ALA A 239 20.43 -44.47 -2.42
N CYS A 240 20.73 -43.51 -3.31
CA CYS A 240 21.50 -42.32 -2.96
C CYS A 240 20.78 -41.43 -1.94
N GLN A 241 19.48 -41.17 -2.13
CA GLN A 241 18.66 -40.40 -1.19
C GLN A 241 18.62 -41.06 0.20
N LEU A 242 18.47 -42.39 0.25
CA LEU A 242 18.51 -43.14 1.50
C LEU A 242 19.88 -43.01 2.19
N ARG A 243 20.98 -43.11 1.43
CA ARG A 243 22.34 -42.93 1.97
C ARG A 243 22.56 -41.53 2.54
N ILE A 244 22.05 -40.50 1.88
CA ILE A 244 22.10 -39.12 2.38
C ILE A 244 21.34 -39.03 3.71
N SER A 245 20.10 -39.52 3.77
CA SER A 245 19.28 -39.49 5.00
C SER A 245 19.97 -40.23 6.16
N GLN A 246 20.62 -41.37 5.89
CA GLN A 246 21.42 -42.09 6.89
C GLN A 246 22.62 -41.26 7.39
N HIS A 247 23.35 -40.60 6.49
CA HIS A 247 24.46 -39.74 6.88
C HIS A 247 24.00 -38.51 7.69
N GLU A 248 22.88 -37.90 7.32
CA GLU A 248 22.27 -36.79 8.07
C GLU A 248 21.90 -37.21 9.50
N ALA A 249 21.28 -38.39 9.66
CA ALA A 249 20.96 -38.94 10.98
C ALA A 249 22.24 -39.21 11.81
N LYS A 250 23.30 -39.74 11.17
CA LYS A 250 24.58 -39.97 11.84
C LYS A 250 25.26 -38.67 12.27
N ILE A 251 25.23 -37.63 11.42
CA ILE A 251 25.78 -36.30 11.75
C ILE A 251 25.05 -35.72 12.95
N LYS A 252 23.71 -35.78 12.98
CA LYS A 252 22.91 -35.32 14.14
C LYS A 252 23.31 -36.03 15.43
N SER A 253 23.37 -37.36 15.41
CA SER A 253 23.78 -38.15 16.59
C SER A 253 25.21 -37.85 17.06
N LEU A 254 26.16 -37.70 16.13
CA LEU A 254 27.54 -37.34 16.47
C LEU A 254 27.65 -35.91 17.00
N THR A 255 26.83 -34.98 16.51
CA THR A 255 26.79 -33.60 16.98
C THR A 255 26.26 -33.54 18.43
N GLU A 256 25.20 -34.28 18.73
CA GLU A 256 24.67 -34.42 20.10
C GLU A 256 25.70 -35.04 21.04
N TYR A 257 26.41 -36.07 20.59
CA TYR A 257 27.49 -36.69 21.37
C TYR A 257 28.64 -35.70 21.65
N LEU A 258 29.08 -34.94 20.64
CA LEU A 258 30.13 -33.94 20.79
C LEU A 258 29.72 -32.83 21.75
N GLN A 259 28.47 -32.36 21.68
CA GLN A 259 27.95 -31.36 22.63
C GLN A 259 27.97 -31.88 24.08
N ASN A 260 27.62 -33.15 24.29
CA ASN A 260 27.68 -33.78 25.62
C ASN A 260 29.13 -33.88 26.13
N VAL A 261 30.07 -34.27 25.27
CA VAL A 261 31.50 -34.31 25.61
C VAL A 261 32.03 -32.92 25.96
N GLU A 262 31.67 -31.87 25.20
CA GLU A 262 32.10 -30.50 25.48
C GLU A 262 31.51 -29.97 26.80
N GLN A 263 30.25 -30.28 27.09
CA GLN A 263 29.64 -29.96 28.38
C GLN A 263 30.38 -30.62 29.54
N LYS A 264 30.75 -31.89 29.40
CA LYS A 264 31.51 -32.63 30.41
C LYS A 264 32.94 -32.10 30.55
N LYS A 265 33.58 -31.72 29.45
CA LYS A 265 34.90 -31.07 29.45
C LYS A 265 34.85 -29.76 30.23
N ARG A 266 33.86 -28.90 29.99
CA ARG A 266 33.68 -27.64 30.72
C ARG A 266 33.52 -27.86 32.24
N GLN A 267 32.74 -28.86 32.64
CA GLN A 267 32.60 -29.23 34.06
C GLN A 267 33.92 -29.67 34.69
N LEU A 268 34.75 -30.40 33.94
CA LEU A 268 36.07 -30.82 34.39
C LEU A 268 37.05 -29.64 34.46
N GLU A 269 37.00 -28.72 33.50
CA GLU A 269 37.80 -27.48 33.53
C GLU A 269 37.46 -26.64 34.77
N GLU A 270 36.18 -26.42 35.05
CA GLU A 270 35.72 -25.73 36.26
C GLU A 270 36.21 -26.43 37.55
N SER A 271 36.27 -27.76 37.55
CA SER A 271 36.81 -28.54 38.68
C SER A 271 38.33 -28.41 38.81
N VAL A 272 39.06 -28.38 37.69
CA VAL A 272 40.53 -28.19 37.66
C VAL A 272 40.89 -26.79 38.14
N ASP A 273 40.14 -25.76 37.73
CA ASP A 273 40.35 -24.39 38.19
C ASP A 273 40.16 -24.29 39.71
N SER A 274 39.08 -24.89 40.24
CA SER A 274 38.81 -24.96 41.68
C SER A 274 39.96 -25.64 42.45
N LEU A 275 40.44 -26.79 41.97
CA LEU A 275 41.56 -27.50 42.60
C LEU A 275 42.88 -26.74 42.47
N SER A 276 43.07 -26.01 41.37
CA SER A 276 44.26 -25.19 41.15
C SER A 276 44.30 -24.02 42.13
N GLU A 277 43.16 -23.38 42.41
CA GLU A 277 43.05 -22.36 43.45
C GLU A 277 43.40 -22.91 44.84
N GLU A 278 42.90 -24.11 45.20
CA GLU A 278 43.26 -24.78 46.46
C GLU A 278 44.75 -25.12 46.54
N LEU A 279 45.35 -25.63 45.45
CA LEU A 279 46.79 -25.94 45.40
C LEU A 279 47.66 -24.69 45.54
N VAL A 280 47.24 -23.56 44.96
CA VAL A 280 47.95 -22.28 45.13
C VAL A 280 47.86 -21.82 46.59
N GLN A 281 46.71 -21.96 47.25
CA GLN A 281 46.57 -21.65 48.68
C GLN A 281 47.48 -22.54 49.55
N LEU A 282 47.54 -23.84 49.28
CA LEU A 282 48.39 -24.78 50.02
C LEU A 282 49.88 -24.53 49.78
N ARG A 283 50.31 -24.30 48.54
CA ARG A 283 51.71 -23.96 48.23
C ARG A 283 52.14 -22.63 48.83
N ALA A 284 51.23 -21.65 48.91
CA ALA A 284 51.50 -20.40 49.62
C ALA A 284 51.73 -20.65 51.12
N GLN A 285 51.01 -21.60 51.73
CA GLN A 285 51.27 -22.05 53.11
C GLN A 285 52.60 -22.80 53.25
N GLU A 286 52.90 -23.71 52.31
CA GLU A 286 54.11 -24.55 52.34
C GLU A 286 55.40 -23.74 52.10
N LYS A 287 55.38 -22.78 51.16
CA LYS A 287 56.55 -21.92 50.89
C LYS A 287 56.90 -20.99 52.07
N VAL A 288 55.90 -20.62 52.88
CA VAL A 288 56.13 -19.94 54.16
C VAL A 288 56.87 -20.86 55.15
N HIS A 289 56.68 -22.18 55.07
CA HIS A 289 57.35 -23.18 55.93
C HIS A 289 58.72 -23.64 55.39
N GLU A 290 58.91 -23.69 54.06
CA GLU A 290 60.13 -24.24 53.45
C GLU A 290 61.26 -23.20 53.35
N MET A 291 60.92 -21.91 53.23
CA MET A 291 61.90 -20.82 53.41
C MET A 291 62.57 -20.84 54.79
N GLU A 292 62.01 -21.57 55.75
CA GLU A 292 62.63 -21.77 57.07
C GLU A 292 63.71 -22.87 57.08
N LYS A 293 63.86 -23.73 56.04
CA LYS A 293 64.55 -25.02 56.20
C LYS A 293 65.80 -25.31 55.36
N GLU A 294 65.97 -24.84 54.13
CA GLU A 294 67.02 -25.43 53.26
C GLU A 294 67.85 -24.43 52.43
N HIS A 295 68.86 -23.87 53.07
CA HIS A 295 70.14 -23.54 52.45
C HIS A 295 71.17 -24.62 52.88
N LEU A 296 72.08 -25.04 51.98
CA LEU A 296 73.13 -26.08 52.09
C LEU A 296 72.63 -27.51 51.78
N ASN A 297 73.03 -28.20 50.71
CA ASN A 297 74.41 -28.58 50.33
C ASN A 297 74.26 -29.71 49.27
N LYS A 298 75.04 -29.91 48.19
CA LYS A 298 76.46 -30.33 48.16
C LYS A 298 76.89 -30.64 46.70
N VAL A 299 78.18 -30.47 46.45
CA VAL A 299 78.85 -30.39 45.13
C VAL A 299 79.61 -31.67 44.71
N GLN A 300 79.57 -32.78 45.46
CA GLN A 300 80.23 -34.05 45.06
C GLN A 300 79.39 -34.97 44.16
N THR A 301 78.15 -34.58 43.94
CA THR A 301 77.26 -35.10 42.90
C THR A 301 77.69 -34.62 41.51
N ALA A 302 78.54 -33.60 41.38
CA ALA A 302 78.65 -32.78 40.17
C ALA A 302 79.03 -33.48 38.85
N ASN A 303 79.81 -34.56 38.84
CA ASN A 303 80.29 -35.16 37.58
C ASN A 303 79.41 -36.33 37.08
N GLU A 304 78.96 -37.22 37.97
CA GLU A 304 77.90 -38.20 37.66
C GLU A 304 76.57 -37.49 37.41
N VAL A 305 76.29 -36.41 38.17
CA VAL A 305 75.19 -35.49 37.87
C VAL A 305 75.43 -34.83 36.53
N LYS A 306 76.63 -34.37 36.15
CA LYS A 306 76.84 -33.76 34.83
C LYS A 306 76.52 -34.72 33.68
N GLN A 307 76.95 -35.98 33.76
CA GLN A 307 76.69 -36.96 32.68
C GLN A 307 75.24 -37.44 32.66
N ALA A 308 74.63 -37.67 33.83
CA ALA A 308 73.20 -37.95 33.94
C ALA A 308 72.37 -36.74 33.48
N VAL A 309 72.80 -35.51 33.81
CA VAL A 309 72.19 -34.26 33.35
C VAL A 309 72.36 -34.09 31.85
N GLU A 310 73.49 -34.45 31.23
CA GLU A 310 73.65 -34.41 29.77
C GLU A 310 72.74 -35.41 29.05
N GLN A 311 72.64 -36.65 29.52
CA GLN A 311 71.69 -37.64 28.98
C GLN A 311 70.23 -37.22 29.23
N GLN A 312 69.94 -36.67 30.41
CA GLN A 312 68.62 -36.16 30.76
C GLN A 312 68.27 -34.93 29.90
N ILE A 313 69.22 -34.03 29.62
CA ILE A 313 69.05 -32.89 28.70
C ILE A 313 68.83 -33.38 27.28
N GLN A 314 69.57 -34.40 26.82
CA GLN A 314 69.40 -34.93 25.47
C GLN A 314 68.05 -35.65 25.31
N SER A 315 67.66 -36.47 26.28
CA SER A 315 66.33 -37.11 26.35
C SER A 315 65.21 -36.08 26.43
N HIS A 316 65.36 -35.03 27.25
CA HIS A 316 64.40 -33.93 27.30
C HIS A 316 64.35 -33.18 25.96
N ARG A 317 65.48 -32.92 25.31
CA ARG A 317 65.53 -32.28 23.98
C ARG A 317 64.78 -33.11 22.94
N GLU A 318 65.02 -34.42 22.89
CA GLU A 318 64.33 -35.31 21.95
C GLU A 318 62.83 -35.42 22.25
N THR A 319 62.45 -35.47 23.53
CA THR A 319 61.05 -35.50 23.96
C THR A 319 60.35 -34.19 23.62
N HIS A 320 60.98 -33.04 23.89
CA HIS A 320 60.49 -31.73 23.51
C HIS A 320 60.41 -31.56 21.98
N GLN A 321 61.39 -32.06 21.22
CA GLN A 321 61.36 -32.02 19.77
C GLN A 321 60.15 -32.81 19.22
N LYS A 322 59.88 -34.01 19.76
CA LYS A 322 58.70 -34.81 19.41
C LYS A 322 57.39 -34.13 19.81
N GLN A 323 57.33 -33.54 20.99
CA GLN A 323 56.16 -32.75 21.43
C GLN A 323 55.92 -31.55 20.51
N ILE A 324 56.96 -30.80 20.14
CA ILE A 324 56.85 -29.68 19.21
C ILE A 324 56.38 -30.15 17.83
N SER A 325 56.87 -31.28 17.33
CA SER A 325 56.40 -31.85 16.06
C SER A 325 54.92 -32.23 16.14
N SER A 326 54.52 -32.95 17.18
CA SER A 326 53.12 -33.34 17.39
C SER A 326 52.19 -32.14 17.53
N LEU A 327 52.63 -31.07 18.22
CA LEU A 327 51.86 -29.84 18.35
C LEU A 327 51.74 -29.09 17.02
N ARG A 328 52.78 -29.13 16.16
CA ARG A 328 52.71 -28.55 14.81
C ARG A 328 51.72 -29.30 13.93
N ASP A 329 51.76 -30.64 13.95
CA ASP A 329 50.81 -31.48 13.20
C ASP A 329 49.37 -31.26 13.71
N GLU A 330 49.18 -31.10 15.03
CA GLU A 330 47.87 -30.79 15.62
C GLU A 330 47.39 -29.38 15.24
N ILE A 331 48.28 -28.39 15.19
CA ILE A 331 47.96 -27.04 14.71
C ILE A 331 47.55 -27.09 13.24
N GLU A 332 48.29 -27.78 12.38
CA GLU A 332 47.96 -27.91 10.95
C GLU A 332 46.61 -28.63 10.75
N ALA A 333 46.34 -29.68 11.52
CA ALA A 333 45.05 -30.37 11.49
C ALA A 333 43.89 -29.46 11.95
N LYS A 334 44.12 -28.62 12.99
CA LYS A 334 43.13 -27.65 13.47
C LYS A 334 42.92 -26.52 12.45
N GLU A 335 43.97 -26.01 11.81
CA GLU A 335 43.86 -25.00 10.76
C GLU A 335 43.07 -25.51 9.55
N LYS A 336 43.30 -26.76 9.15
CA LYS A 336 42.50 -27.42 8.11
C LYS A 336 41.04 -27.57 8.51
N LEU A 337 40.77 -28.01 9.75
CA LEU A 337 39.40 -28.13 10.26
C LEU A 337 38.70 -26.77 10.33
N ILE A 338 39.40 -25.71 10.74
CA ILE A 338 38.86 -24.34 10.74
C ILE A 338 38.48 -23.92 9.32
N THR A 339 39.33 -24.20 8.34
CA THR A 339 39.06 -23.88 6.92
C THR A 339 37.83 -24.65 6.41
N ASP A 340 37.75 -25.96 6.68
CA ASP A 340 36.60 -26.78 6.30
C ASP A 340 35.30 -26.31 6.96
N LEU A 341 35.36 -25.89 8.23
CA LEU A 341 34.21 -25.32 8.96
C LEU A 341 33.82 -23.94 8.42
N GLN A 342 34.77 -23.11 7.99
CA GLN A 342 34.50 -21.83 7.34
C GLN A 342 33.79 -22.03 6.01
N ASP A 343 34.26 -22.96 5.18
CA ASP A 343 33.64 -23.30 3.89
C ASP A 343 32.21 -23.86 4.08
N GLN A 344 32.01 -24.75 5.05
CA GLN A 344 30.68 -25.25 5.40
C GLN A 344 29.75 -24.15 5.90
N THR A 345 30.26 -23.24 6.73
CA THR A 345 29.50 -22.09 7.22
C THR A 345 29.07 -21.18 6.08
N GLN A 346 29.98 -20.89 5.15
CA GLN A 346 29.70 -20.06 3.98
C GLN A 346 28.68 -20.72 3.05
N LYS A 347 28.81 -22.03 2.82
CA LYS A 347 27.83 -22.81 2.05
C LYS A 347 26.44 -22.79 2.68
N MET A 348 26.36 -22.97 4.00
CA MET A 348 25.11 -22.93 4.76
C MET A 348 24.45 -21.55 4.71
N MET A 349 25.24 -20.47 4.82
CA MET A 349 24.74 -19.10 4.66
C MET A 349 24.13 -18.87 3.27
N LEU A 350 24.80 -19.32 2.20
CA LEU A 350 24.29 -19.18 0.84
C LEU A 350 22.99 -19.96 0.63
N GLU A 351 22.89 -21.16 1.20
CA GLU A 351 21.68 -21.98 1.14
C GLU A 351 20.53 -21.35 1.94
N GLN A 352 20.82 -20.80 3.13
CA GLN A 352 19.84 -20.06 3.92
C GLN A 352 19.32 -18.82 3.18
N GLU A 353 20.20 -18.07 2.52
CA GLU A 353 19.81 -16.89 1.75
C GLU A 353 18.98 -17.29 0.53
N ARG A 354 19.36 -18.37 -0.17
CA ARG A 354 18.56 -18.92 -1.27
C ARG A 354 17.16 -19.31 -0.81
N LEU A 355 17.04 -20.01 0.32
CA LEU A 355 15.75 -20.44 0.88
C LEU A 355 14.90 -19.24 1.33
N LYS A 356 15.51 -18.18 1.91
CA LYS A 356 14.78 -16.94 2.24
C LYS A 356 14.19 -16.28 0.99
N VAL A 357 14.98 -16.16 -0.08
CA VAL A 357 14.52 -15.59 -1.34
C VAL A 357 13.39 -16.43 -1.94
N GLU A 358 13.52 -17.76 -1.90
CA GLU A 358 12.48 -18.68 -2.37
C GLU A 358 11.19 -18.55 -1.53
N HIS A 359 11.31 -18.41 -0.21
CA HIS A 359 10.18 -18.21 0.68
C HIS A 359 9.44 -16.89 0.41
N GLU A 360 10.15 -15.78 0.25
CA GLU A 360 9.53 -14.49 -0.09
C GLU A 360 8.87 -14.51 -1.48
N LYS A 361 9.46 -15.19 -2.46
CA LYS A 361 8.82 -15.42 -3.77
C LYS A 361 7.53 -16.24 -3.66
N LEU A 362 7.54 -17.28 -2.82
CA LEU A 362 6.35 -18.11 -2.63
C LEU A 362 5.24 -17.34 -1.91
N LYS A 363 5.59 -16.55 -0.90
CA LYS A 363 4.68 -15.70 -0.14
C LYS A 363 4.04 -14.62 -1.01
N THR A 364 4.81 -13.95 -1.87
CA THR A 364 4.27 -12.97 -2.83
C THR A 364 3.33 -13.64 -3.84
N THR A 365 3.68 -14.82 -4.36
CA THR A 365 2.81 -15.61 -5.24
C THR A 365 1.49 -16.01 -4.56
N ASP A 366 1.54 -16.39 -3.29
CA ASP A 366 0.37 -16.76 -2.50
C ASP A 366 -0.57 -15.56 -2.24
N GLN A 367 0.02 -14.39 -1.93
CA GLN A 367 -0.72 -13.14 -1.79
C GLN A 367 -1.41 -12.71 -3.11
N GLU A 368 -0.72 -12.81 -4.24
CA GLU A 368 -1.28 -12.47 -5.54
C GLU A 368 -2.42 -13.44 -5.93
N LYS A 369 -2.26 -14.73 -5.68
CA LYS A 369 -3.33 -15.72 -5.85
C LYS A 369 -4.54 -15.43 -4.97
N SER A 370 -4.31 -15.05 -3.71
CA SER A 370 -5.36 -14.67 -2.76
C SER A 370 -6.12 -13.43 -3.22
N ARG A 371 -5.41 -12.40 -3.72
CA ARG A 371 -6.03 -11.20 -4.30
C ARG A 371 -6.86 -11.53 -5.54
N LYS A 372 -6.33 -12.37 -6.44
CA LYS A 372 -7.04 -12.79 -7.65
C LYS A 372 -8.28 -13.62 -7.34
N LEU A 373 -8.21 -14.47 -6.31
CA LEU A 373 -9.37 -15.22 -5.81
C LEU A 373 -10.44 -14.25 -5.28
N HIS A 374 -10.05 -13.25 -4.48
CA HIS A 374 -10.98 -12.25 -3.96
C HIS A 374 -11.67 -11.46 -5.09
N GLU A 375 -10.93 -11.04 -6.12
CA GLU A 375 -11.50 -10.38 -7.30
C GLU A 375 -12.50 -11.27 -8.04
N LEU A 376 -12.19 -12.56 -8.21
CA LEU A 376 -13.11 -13.52 -8.83
C LEU A 376 -14.38 -13.73 -8.00
N THR A 377 -14.27 -13.79 -6.67
CA THR A 377 -15.42 -13.87 -5.77
C THR A 377 -16.31 -12.64 -5.92
N VAL A 378 -15.76 -11.43 -5.91
CA VAL A 378 -16.54 -10.20 -6.10
C VAL A 378 -17.23 -10.17 -7.47
N MET A 379 -16.56 -10.64 -8.52
CA MET A 379 -17.16 -10.75 -9.86
C MET A 379 -18.28 -11.78 -9.90
N GLN A 380 -18.13 -12.91 -9.20
CA GLN A 380 -19.17 -13.91 -9.06
C GLN A 380 -20.38 -13.34 -8.32
N ASP A 381 -20.18 -12.64 -7.20
CA ASP A 381 -21.26 -12.03 -6.43
C ASP A 381 -22.03 -10.99 -7.25
N ARG A 382 -21.33 -10.15 -8.03
CA ARG A 382 -21.97 -9.21 -8.96
C ARG A 382 -22.81 -9.92 -10.03
N ARG A 383 -22.33 -11.06 -10.53
CA ARG A 383 -23.04 -11.87 -11.52
C ARG A 383 -24.26 -12.55 -10.90
N GLU A 384 -24.16 -13.02 -9.67
CA GLU A 384 -25.27 -13.58 -8.89
C GLU A 384 -26.34 -12.51 -8.64
N GLN A 385 -25.94 -11.30 -8.25
CA GLN A 385 -26.84 -10.16 -8.05
C GLN A 385 -27.58 -9.80 -9.33
N ALA A 386 -26.86 -9.66 -10.46
CA ALA A 386 -27.49 -9.39 -11.75
C ALA A 386 -28.48 -10.51 -12.16
N ARG A 387 -28.19 -11.76 -11.82
CA ARG A 387 -29.13 -12.88 -12.02
C ARG A 387 -30.37 -12.76 -11.14
N GLN A 388 -30.22 -12.38 -9.87
CA GLN A 388 -31.36 -12.18 -8.97
C GLN A 388 -32.25 -11.00 -9.44
N ASP A 389 -31.63 -9.90 -9.88
CA ASP A 389 -32.36 -8.73 -10.39
C ASP A 389 -33.16 -9.09 -11.66
N LEU A 390 -32.58 -9.92 -12.55
CA LEU A 390 -33.25 -10.42 -13.74
C LEU A 390 -34.35 -11.44 -13.42
N LYS A 391 -34.24 -12.20 -12.32
CA LYS A 391 -35.23 -13.21 -11.94
C LYS A 391 -36.62 -12.62 -11.70
N GLY A 392 -36.72 -11.45 -11.05
CA GLY A 392 -38.01 -10.78 -10.84
C GLY A 392 -38.67 -10.35 -12.17
N LEU A 393 -37.86 -9.94 -13.14
CA LEU A 393 -38.33 -9.64 -14.49
C LEU A 393 -38.78 -10.91 -15.22
N GLU A 394 -38.02 -12.01 -15.14
CA GLU A 394 -38.39 -13.31 -15.71
C GLU A 394 -39.72 -13.82 -15.14
N GLU A 395 -39.93 -13.71 -13.83
CA GLU A 395 -41.20 -14.09 -13.17
C GLU A 395 -42.36 -13.21 -13.62
N THR A 396 -42.12 -11.91 -13.81
CA THR A 396 -43.15 -10.97 -14.30
C THR A 396 -43.51 -11.28 -15.74
N VAL A 397 -42.53 -11.48 -16.61
CA VAL A 397 -42.74 -11.88 -18.01
C VAL A 397 -43.49 -13.20 -18.09
N ALA A 398 -43.16 -14.18 -17.24
CA ALA A 398 -43.88 -15.46 -17.19
C ALA A 398 -45.35 -15.28 -16.79
N LYS A 399 -45.66 -14.40 -15.81
CA LYS A 399 -47.04 -14.08 -15.40
C LYS A 399 -47.82 -13.38 -16.49
N GLU A 400 -47.21 -12.43 -17.19
CA GLU A 400 -47.83 -11.74 -18.33
C GLU A 400 -48.09 -12.69 -19.49
N LEU A 401 -47.13 -13.56 -19.82
CA LEU A 401 -47.31 -14.61 -20.84
C LEU A 401 -48.43 -15.58 -20.45
N GLN A 402 -48.51 -15.99 -19.19
CA GLN A 402 -49.61 -16.83 -18.71
C GLN A 402 -50.96 -16.11 -18.80
N THR A 403 -51.00 -14.81 -18.49
CA THR A 403 -52.20 -13.99 -18.59
C THR A 403 -52.65 -13.85 -20.04
N LEU A 404 -51.72 -13.56 -20.96
CA LEU A 404 -51.97 -13.54 -22.40
C LEU A 404 -52.44 -14.90 -22.92
N HIS A 405 -51.86 -15.99 -22.43
CA HIS A 405 -52.30 -17.34 -22.77
C HIS A 405 -53.74 -17.60 -22.31
N ASN A 406 -54.09 -17.21 -21.07
CA ASN A 406 -55.44 -17.33 -20.53
C ASN A 406 -56.44 -16.47 -21.31
N LEU A 407 -56.09 -15.22 -21.63
CA LEU A 407 -56.91 -14.32 -22.45
C LEU A 407 -57.12 -14.87 -23.86
N ARG A 408 -56.06 -15.41 -24.49
CA ARG A 408 -56.16 -16.09 -25.79
C ARG A 408 -57.11 -17.28 -25.71
N LYS A 409 -57.02 -18.10 -24.65
CA LYS A 409 -57.92 -19.24 -24.43
C LYS A 409 -59.37 -18.78 -24.29
N LEU A 410 -59.63 -17.75 -23.49
CA LEU A 410 -60.96 -17.16 -23.32
C LEU A 410 -61.50 -16.56 -24.62
N PHE A 411 -60.66 -15.84 -25.38
CA PHE A 411 -61.03 -15.29 -26.68
C PHE A 411 -61.39 -16.38 -27.69
N VAL A 412 -60.59 -17.45 -27.77
CA VAL A 412 -60.89 -18.59 -28.65
C VAL A 412 -62.17 -19.29 -28.21
N GLN A 413 -62.41 -19.45 -26.90
CA GLN A 413 -63.67 -19.99 -26.39
C GLN A 413 -64.86 -19.08 -26.73
N ASP A 414 -64.75 -17.77 -26.52
CA ASP A 414 -65.81 -16.79 -26.79
C ASP A 414 -66.07 -16.61 -28.30
N LEU A 415 -65.02 -16.76 -29.12
CA LEU A 415 -65.15 -16.83 -30.58
C LEU A 415 -65.83 -18.14 -30.99
N ALA A 416 -65.44 -19.27 -30.41
CA ALA A 416 -66.07 -20.56 -30.71
C ALA A 416 -67.55 -20.60 -30.27
N THR A 417 -67.88 -20.03 -29.09
CA THR A 417 -69.27 -19.90 -28.65
C THR A 417 -70.02 -18.91 -29.51
N ARG A 418 -69.46 -17.75 -29.86
CA ARG A 418 -70.11 -16.80 -30.78
C ARG A 418 -70.28 -17.35 -32.18
N VAL A 419 -69.31 -18.05 -32.76
CA VAL A 419 -69.46 -18.73 -34.06
C VAL A 419 -70.56 -19.79 -33.98
N LYS A 420 -70.65 -20.51 -32.86
CA LYS A 420 -71.73 -21.47 -32.60
C LYS A 420 -73.10 -20.77 -32.44
N LYS A 421 -73.15 -19.60 -31.79
CA LYS A 421 -74.35 -18.79 -31.59
C LYS A 421 -74.76 -17.98 -32.83
N SER A 422 -73.82 -17.52 -33.63
CA SER A 422 -74.04 -16.77 -34.87
C SER A 422 -74.41 -17.70 -36.01
N ALA A 423 -73.98 -18.96 -35.98
CA ALA A 423 -74.57 -20.01 -36.81
C ALA A 423 -76.03 -20.34 -36.44
N GLU A 424 -76.51 -19.92 -35.26
CA GLU A 424 -77.90 -20.08 -34.79
C GLU A 424 -78.73 -18.78 -34.84
N ILE A 425 -78.13 -17.63 -35.13
CA ILE A 425 -78.77 -16.30 -35.11
C ILE A 425 -78.31 -15.51 -36.35
N ASP A 426 -78.65 -16.01 -37.54
CA ASP A 426 -78.95 -15.15 -38.69
C ASP A 426 -80.38 -14.61 -38.49
N SER A 427 -80.52 -13.60 -37.64
CA SER A 427 -81.69 -12.72 -37.59
C SER A 427 -81.38 -11.46 -36.80
N ASP A 428 -81.29 -10.36 -37.54
CA ASP A 428 -81.48 -8.94 -37.17
C ASP A 428 -80.63 -8.28 -36.07
N ASP A 429 -79.75 -7.42 -36.58
CA ASP A 429 -79.66 -5.97 -36.31
C ASP A 429 -79.10 -5.46 -34.97
N THR A 430 -78.51 -4.26 -35.06
CA THR A 430 -78.40 -3.21 -34.03
C THR A 430 -76.96 -2.78 -33.69
N GLY A 431 -76.63 -1.59 -34.19
CA GLY A 431 -75.40 -0.86 -33.91
C GLY A 431 -75.17 -0.51 -32.43
N GLY A 432 -73.89 -0.36 -32.09
CA GLY A 432 -73.39 -0.24 -30.71
C GLY A 432 -73.90 0.97 -29.93
N SER A 433 -74.27 0.70 -28.67
CA SER A 433 -74.78 1.64 -27.65
C SER A 433 -73.85 2.83 -27.38
N ALA A 434 -74.43 3.98 -27.01
CA ALA A 434 -73.74 5.24 -26.71
C ALA A 434 -72.61 5.11 -25.65
N ALA A 435 -72.75 4.18 -24.69
CA ALA A 435 -71.72 3.90 -23.69
C ALA A 435 -70.45 3.29 -24.32
N GLN A 436 -70.60 2.51 -25.39
CA GLN A 436 -69.48 1.93 -26.12
C GLN A 436 -68.73 3.02 -26.91
N LYS A 437 -69.46 3.98 -27.50
CA LYS A 437 -68.86 5.14 -28.17
C LYS A 437 -68.06 6.03 -27.19
N GLN A 438 -68.56 6.28 -25.99
CA GLN A 438 -67.81 7.01 -24.96
C GLN A 438 -66.54 6.26 -24.52
N LYS A 439 -66.62 4.93 -24.36
CA LYS A 439 -65.45 4.12 -23.99
C LYS A 439 -64.40 4.08 -25.10
N ILE A 440 -64.81 3.99 -26.36
CA ILE A 440 -63.91 4.12 -27.51
C ILE A 440 -63.24 5.49 -27.51
N SER A 441 -64.02 6.57 -27.36
CA SER A 441 -63.48 7.94 -27.33
C SER A 441 -62.47 8.17 -26.19
N PHE A 442 -62.71 7.58 -25.00
CA PHE A 442 -61.75 7.64 -23.90
C PHE A 442 -60.43 6.90 -24.20
N LEU A 443 -60.52 5.72 -24.83
CA LEU A 443 -59.35 4.94 -25.22
C LEU A 443 -58.57 5.62 -26.35
N GLU A 444 -59.27 6.23 -27.31
CA GLU A 444 -58.65 7.03 -28.38
C GLU A 444 -57.87 8.21 -27.80
N ASN A 445 -58.43 8.93 -26.83
CA ASN A 445 -57.74 10.04 -26.17
C ASN A 445 -56.52 9.56 -25.37
N ASN A 446 -56.64 8.45 -24.63
CA ASN A 446 -55.50 7.87 -23.91
C ASN A 446 -54.38 7.43 -24.87
N LEU A 447 -54.74 6.80 -25.99
CA LEU A 447 -53.79 6.38 -27.02
C LEU A 447 -53.10 7.60 -27.67
N GLU A 448 -53.84 8.69 -27.89
CA GLU A 448 -53.29 9.94 -28.42
C GLU A 448 -52.32 10.59 -27.42
N GLN A 449 -52.64 10.62 -26.13
CA GLN A 449 -51.75 11.12 -25.08
C GLN A 449 -50.48 10.29 -24.96
N LEU A 450 -50.59 8.96 -24.96
CA LEU A 450 -49.44 8.06 -24.91
C LEU A 450 -48.54 8.26 -26.15
N THR A 451 -49.15 8.47 -27.32
CA THR A 451 -48.41 8.78 -28.55
C THR A 451 -47.68 10.13 -28.45
N LYS A 452 -48.27 11.15 -27.81
CA LYS A 452 -47.61 12.45 -27.60
C LYS A 452 -46.40 12.32 -26.67
N VAL A 453 -46.54 11.61 -25.53
CA VAL A 453 -45.44 11.35 -24.60
C VAL A 453 -44.33 10.56 -25.27
N HIS A 454 -44.67 9.50 -26.01
CA HIS A 454 -43.68 8.72 -26.75
C HIS A 454 -42.93 9.56 -27.78
N LYS A 455 -43.63 10.38 -28.57
CA LYS A 455 -43.00 11.31 -29.51
C LYS A 455 -42.10 12.32 -28.80
N GLN A 456 -42.48 12.80 -27.61
CA GLN A 456 -41.65 13.72 -26.83
C GLN A 456 -40.37 13.04 -26.34
N LEU A 457 -40.49 11.86 -25.71
CA LEU A 457 -39.34 11.09 -25.24
C LEU A 457 -38.38 10.75 -26.37
N VAL A 458 -38.88 10.42 -27.57
CA VAL A 458 -38.02 10.17 -28.74
C VAL A 458 -37.24 11.43 -29.14
N ARG A 459 -37.86 12.62 -29.09
CA ARG A 459 -37.17 13.89 -29.37
C ARG A 459 -36.13 14.20 -28.30
N ASP A 460 -36.51 14.15 -27.02
CA ASP A 460 -35.59 14.40 -25.91
C ASP A 460 -34.41 13.43 -25.94
N ASN A 461 -34.66 12.16 -26.29
CA ASN A 461 -33.60 11.17 -26.42
C ASN A 461 -32.69 11.42 -27.65
N ALA A 462 -33.22 11.99 -28.73
CA ALA A 462 -32.40 12.43 -29.87
C ALA A 462 -31.54 13.67 -29.52
N ASP A 463 -32.12 14.62 -28.79
CA ASP A 463 -31.41 15.82 -28.31
C ASP A 463 -30.29 15.44 -27.33
N LEU A 464 -30.57 14.56 -26.37
CA LEU A 464 -29.57 14.02 -25.44
C LEU A 464 -28.44 13.27 -26.17
N ARG A 465 -28.76 12.49 -27.22
CA ARG A 465 -27.73 11.84 -28.06
C ARG A 465 -26.84 12.86 -28.77
N CYS A 466 -27.36 14.05 -29.10
CA CYS A 466 -26.59 15.13 -29.72
C CYS A 466 -25.79 15.95 -28.70
N GLU A 467 -26.27 16.07 -27.46
CA GLU A 467 -25.58 16.80 -26.38
C GLU A 467 -24.47 15.98 -25.72
N LEU A 468 -24.65 14.67 -25.57
CA LEU A 468 -23.68 13.79 -24.92
C LEU A 468 -22.26 13.92 -25.51
N PRO A 469 -22.04 13.89 -26.85
CA PRO A 469 -20.70 14.08 -27.42
C PRO A 469 -20.11 15.47 -27.16
N LYS A 470 -20.93 16.51 -26.99
CA LYS A 470 -20.46 17.87 -26.67
C LYS A 470 -19.99 17.94 -25.23
N LEU A 471 -20.73 17.34 -24.31
CA LEU A 471 -20.33 17.23 -22.90
C LEU A 471 -19.08 16.38 -22.74
N GLU A 472 -18.97 15.25 -23.45
CA GLU A 472 -17.76 14.42 -23.46
C GLU A 472 -16.53 15.17 -24.01
N LYS A 473 -16.68 15.97 -25.06
CA LYS A 473 -15.59 16.82 -25.59
C LYS A 473 -15.18 17.89 -24.57
N ARG A 474 -16.13 18.55 -23.92
CA ARG A 474 -15.86 19.54 -22.85
C ARG A 474 -15.15 18.89 -21.66
N LEU A 475 -15.57 17.69 -21.27
CA LEU A 475 -14.94 16.93 -20.19
C LEU A 475 -13.50 16.56 -20.55
N ARG A 476 -13.26 16.04 -21.75
CA ARG A 476 -11.90 15.73 -22.24
C ARG A 476 -10.99 16.95 -22.27
N ALA A 477 -11.45 18.06 -22.84
CA ALA A 477 -10.67 19.30 -22.85
C ALA A 477 -10.36 19.83 -21.42
N THR A 478 -11.31 19.66 -20.49
CA THR A 478 -11.11 20.00 -19.09
C THR A 478 -10.07 19.10 -18.43
N ALA A 479 -10.14 17.79 -18.67
CA ALA A 479 -9.17 16.81 -18.17
C ALA A 479 -7.76 17.05 -18.72
N GLU A 480 -7.63 17.37 -20.02
CA GLU A 480 -6.34 17.72 -20.64
C GLU A 480 -5.76 19.00 -20.05
N ARG A 481 -6.59 20.03 -19.82
CA ARG A 481 -6.17 21.27 -19.16
C ARG A 481 -5.72 21.02 -17.73
N VAL A 482 -6.43 20.18 -16.97
CA VAL A 482 -6.03 19.79 -15.61
C VAL A 482 -4.68 19.08 -15.63
N LYS A 483 -4.49 18.10 -16.52
CA LYS A 483 -3.22 17.39 -16.69
C LYS A 483 -2.06 18.33 -17.04
N ALA A 484 -2.29 19.32 -17.89
CA ALA A 484 -1.29 20.34 -18.23
C ALA A 484 -0.94 21.22 -17.02
N LEU A 485 -1.93 21.63 -16.22
CA LEU A 485 -1.71 22.41 -15.00
C LEU A 485 -0.98 21.60 -13.93
N GLU A 486 -1.30 20.31 -13.76
CA GLU A 486 -0.60 19.41 -12.85
C GLU A 486 0.88 19.24 -13.25
N SER A 487 1.15 19.09 -14.55
CA SER A 487 2.52 19.01 -15.07
C SER A 487 3.28 20.32 -14.81
N ALA A 488 2.66 21.47 -15.09
CA ALA A 488 3.28 22.78 -14.83
C ALA A 488 3.54 23.01 -13.34
N LEU A 489 2.62 22.58 -12.47
CA LEU A 489 2.78 22.67 -11.02
C LEU A 489 3.94 21.78 -10.52
N LYS A 490 4.04 20.56 -11.05
CA LYS A 490 5.14 19.64 -10.75
C LYS A 490 6.48 20.24 -11.17
N GLU A 491 6.57 20.77 -12.38
CA GLU A 491 7.79 21.42 -12.89
C GLU A 491 8.16 22.66 -12.05
N ALA A 492 7.19 23.49 -11.69
CA ALA A 492 7.41 24.65 -10.83
C ALA A 492 7.93 24.24 -9.44
N LYS A 493 7.39 23.15 -8.85
CA LYS A 493 7.86 22.61 -7.56
C LYS A 493 9.28 22.06 -7.65
N GLU A 494 9.61 21.36 -8.74
CA GLU A 494 10.97 20.86 -8.99
C GLU A 494 11.97 21.99 -9.22
N ASN A 495 11.60 23.01 -10.00
CA ASN A 495 12.40 24.21 -10.23
C ASN A 495 12.69 24.93 -8.89
N ALA A 496 11.66 25.18 -8.07
CA ALA A 496 11.81 25.78 -6.76
C ALA A 496 12.66 24.93 -5.80
N SER A 497 12.56 23.59 -5.88
CA SER A 497 13.41 22.67 -5.11
C SER A 497 14.88 22.75 -5.54
N ARG A 498 15.14 22.79 -6.85
CA ARG A 498 16.49 22.95 -7.42
C ARG A 498 17.11 24.29 -7.03
N ASP A 499 16.34 25.37 -7.03
CA ASP A 499 16.82 26.69 -6.61
C ASP A 499 17.12 26.74 -5.11
N ARG A 500 16.28 26.14 -4.26
CA ARG A 500 16.59 25.98 -2.83
C ARG A 500 17.89 25.20 -2.61
N LYS A 501 18.13 24.13 -3.38
CA LYS A 501 19.38 23.35 -3.29
C LYS A 501 20.60 24.18 -3.73
N ARG A 502 20.49 24.97 -4.79
CA ARG A 502 21.56 25.89 -5.24
C ARG A 502 21.86 26.95 -4.20
N TYR A 503 20.82 27.57 -3.63
CA TYR A 503 20.96 28.56 -2.58
C TYR A 503 21.63 27.96 -1.34
N GLN A 504 21.21 26.76 -0.92
CA GLN A 504 21.82 26.05 0.20
C GLN A 504 23.31 25.78 -0.03
N GLN A 505 23.69 25.31 -1.23
CA GLN A 505 25.08 25.09 -1.60
C GLN A 505 25.91 26.38 -1.55
N GLU A 506 25.36 27.50 -2.03
CA GLU A 506 26.05 28.80 -1.97
C GLU A 506 26.20 29.30 -0.53
N VAL A 507 25.17 29.15 0.31
CA VAL A 507 25.24 29.45 1.74
C VAL A 507 26.32 28.61 2.43
N ASP A 508 26.41 27.32 2.13
CA ASP A 508 27.41 26.43 2.74
C ASP A 508 28.83 26.76 2.26
N ARG A 509 29.01 27.11 0.99
CA ARG A 509 30.26 27.65 0.45
C ARG A 509 30.69 28.93 1.17
N ILE A 510 29.77 29.86 1.41
CA ILE A 510 30.03 31.09 2.17
C ILE A 510 30.41 30.76 3.62
N LYS A 511 29.67 29.86 4.28
CA LYS A 511 29.99 29.41 5.65
C LYS A 511 31.38 28.77 5.74
N GLU A 512 31.79 27.99 4.74
CA GLU A 512 33.12 27.40 4.67
C GLU A 512 34.20 28.47 4.44
N ALA A 513 33.98 29.42 3.53
CA ALA A 513 34.89 30.55 3.34
C ALA A 513 35.04 31.40 4.62
N VAL A 514 33.95 31.66 5.35
CA VAL A 514 33.97 32.36 6.64
C VAL A 514 34.69 31.54 7.71
N ARG A 515 34.45 30.21 7.80
CA ARG A 515 35.19 29.33 8.71
C ARG A 515 36.68 29.32 8.42
N SER A 516 37.08 29.20 7.15
CA SER A 516 38.48 29.25 6.72
C SER A 516 39.12 30.60 7.05
N LYS A 517 38.41 31.72 6.84
CA LYS A 517 38.88 33.07 7.21
C LYS A 517 38.99 33.27 8.72
N ASN A 518 38.09 32.69 9.50
CA ASN A 518 38.14 32.71 10.96
C ASN A 518 39.24 31.80 11.53
N MET A 519 39.52 30.66 10.90
CA MET A 519 40.67 29.80 11.23
C MET A 519 41.99 30.48 10.90
N ALA A 520 42.08 31.19 9.76
CA ALA A 520 43.27 31.98 9.40
C ALA A 520 43.52 33.17 10.36
N ARG A 521 42.47 33.72 10.99
CA ARG A 521 42.60 34.76 12.04
C ARG A 521 42.94 34.21 13.43
N ARG A 522 42.79 32.89 13.68
CA ARG A 522 43.06 32.25 14.97
C ARG A 522 44.54 31.87 15.16
N GLY A 523 45.46 32.46 14.40
CA GLY A 523 46.90 32.21 14.48
C GLY A 523 47.70 33.18 15.37
N HIS A 524 47.16 34.35 15.75
CA HIS A 524 47.95 35.38 16.44
C HIS A 524 47.11 36.24 17.41
N SER A 525 46.67 35.68 18.53
CA SER A 525 46.24 36.49 19.68
C SER A 525 46.98 36.03 20.93
N ALA A 526 47.87 36.88 21.43
CA ALA A 526 48.59 36.72 22.69
C ALA A 526 47.63 36.46 23.86
N GLN A 527 47.94 35.47 24.69
CA GLN A 527 47.26 35.23 25.96
C GLN A 527 47.63 36.33 26.94
N ILE A 528 46.83 37.41 26.96
CA ILE A 528 46.87 38.42 28.02
C ILE A 528 46.12 37.83 29.23
N ALA A 529 46.89 37.48 30.26
CA ALA A 529 46.36 37.07 31.56
C ALA A 529 45.53 38.22 32.16
N LYS A 530 44.26 37.96 32.50
CA LYS A 530 43.41 38.92 33.22
C LYS A 530 43.66 38.82 34.74
N PRO A 531 43.68 39.95 35.47
CA PRO A 531 43.89 39.97 36.92
C PRO A 531 42.82 39.20 37.71
N ILE A 532 43.28 38.51 38.76
CA ILE A 532 42.47 37.74 39.71
C ILE A 532 41.66 38.70 40.58
N ARG A 533 40.33 38.53 40.59
CA ARG A 533 39.43 39.15 41.57
C ARG A 533 39.43 38.29 42.84
N PRO A 534 39.66 38.82 44.05
CA PRO A 534 39.60 38.04 45.29
C PRO A 534 38.18 37.54 45.57
N GLY A 535 38.05 36.24 45.88
CA GLY A 535 36.80 35.66 46.38
C GLY A 535 36.09 34.72 45.41
N GLN A 536 36.69 33.59 45.07
CA GLN A 536 35.94 32.37 44.73
C GLN A 536 36.83 31.13 44.91
N HIS A 537 36.35 30.22 45.76
CA HIS A 537 36.98 28.94 46.10
C HIS A 537 36.85 27.90 44.96
N PRO A 538 37.73 26.88 44.94
CA PRO A 538 37.94 26.01 43.79
C PRO A 538 36.98 24.82 43.80
N ALA A 539 36.41 24.49 42.64
CA ALA A 539 35.86 23.15 42.38
C ALA A 539 36.74 22.48 41.33
N ALA A 540 37.26 21.33 41.72
CA ALA A 540 38.22 20.54 41.00
C ALA A 540 37.58 19.67 39.90
N SER A 541 38.34 19.53 38.83
CA SER A 541 38.61 18.34 38.00
C SER A 541 37.61 17.81 36.95
N PRO A 542 38.17 17.21 35.86
CA PRO A 542 37.47 16.92 34.61
C PRO A 542 37.33 15.42 34.32
N THR A 543 36.18 14.99 33.79
CA THR A 543 36.04 13.69 33.14
C THR A 543 34.92 13.72 32.07
N HIS A 544 35.29 13.25 30.87
CA HIS A 544 34.56 13.00 29.60
C HIS A 544 33.08 12.49 29.66
N PRO A 545 32.37 12.29 28.52
CA PRO A 545 32.31 12.99 27.23
C PRO A 545 30.87 13.39 26.84
N SER A 546 30.72 14.40 25.98
CA SER A 546 29.42 14.84 25.46
C SER A 546 28.80 13.83 24.49
N ALA A 547 27.71 13.19 24.94
CA ALA A 547 26.70 12.59 24.08
C ALA A 547 25.61 13.63 23.74
N ILE A 548 25.11 13.50 22.52
CA ILE A 548 24.16 14.32 21.80
C ILE A 548 22.81 14.44 22.54
N ARG A 549 22.41 15.68 22.88
CA ARG A 549 20.99 16.07 23.00
C ARG A 549 20.87 17.59 22.91
N GLY A 550 20.29 18.09 21.83
CA GLY A 550 19.95 19.50 21.65
C GLY A 550 18.57 19.63 21.05
N GLY A 551 17.58 19.91 21.90
CA GLY A 551 16.27 20.40 21.52
C GLY A 551 16.02 21.73 22.22
N GLY A 552 15.35 22.65 21.52
CA GLY A 552 14.56 23.72 22.11
C GLY A 552 15.07 25.17 21.94
N ALA A 553 14.44 25.90 21.01
CA ALA A 553 13.41 26.92 21.32
C ALA A 553 13.60 28.37 20.80
N PHE A 554 12.42 28.97 20.52
CA PHE A 554 12.03 30.37 20.26
C PHE A 554 12.24 30.93 18.83
N VAL A 555 11.20 31.12 17.99
CA VAL A 555 9.98 31.98 18.02
C VAL A 555 10.28 33.46 17.73
N GLN A 556 9.95 33.90 16.50
CA GLN A 556 9.09 35.05 16.13
C GLN A 556 9.34 35.41 14.66
N ASN A 557 8.29 35.41 13.82
CA ASN A 557 7.76 36.59 13.13
C ASN A 557 6.90 36.15 11.91
N SER A 558 5.58 36.21 12.04
CA SER A 558 4.64 36.03 10.93
C SER A 558 3.69 37.23 10.92
N GLN A 559 3.78 38.07 9.88
CA GLN A 559 2.81 39.12 9.61
C GLN A 559 1.54 38.53 8.95
N PRO A 560 0.34 39.08 9.20
CA PRO A 560 -0.84 38.75 8.42
C PRO A 560 -0.96 39.67 7.20
N VAL A 561 -1.09 39.06 6.01
CA VAL A 561 -1.45 39.76 4.76
C VAL A 561 -2.96 40.00 4.75
N THR A 562 -3.33 41.25 4.56
CA THR A 562 -4.70 41.75 4.39
C THR A 562 -5.23 41.37 3.00
N VAL A 563 -6.33 40.62 2.92
CA VAL A 563 -7.09 40.42 1.69
C VAL A 563 -8.29 41.36 1.71
N ARG A 564 -8.25 42.38 0.85
CA ARG A 564 -9.31 43.35 0.59
C ARG A 564 -10.19 42.83 -0.55
N GLY A 565 -11.50 42.81 -0.34
CA GLY A 565 -12.48 42.35 -1.32
C GLY A 565 -12.76 43.32 -2.48
N GLY A 566 -13.41 42.76 -3.50
CA GLY A 566 -14.14 43.40 -4.62
C GLY A 566 -14.71 42.25 -5.45
N GLY A 567 -16.01 42.08 -5.71
CA GLY A 567 -17.03 43.09 -6.03
C GLY A 567 -17.20 43.11 -7.55
N GLY A 568 -18.05 42.23 -8.11
CA GLY A 568 -18.21 42.07 -9.57
C GLY A 568 -19.53 41.43 -10.00
N LYS A 569 -20.57 42.27 -10.06
CA LYS A 569 -21.81 42.28 -10.86
C LYS A 569 -22.31 41.03 -11.61
N GLN A 570 -23.59 40.76 -11.36
CA GLN A 570 -24.58 40.22 -12.31
C GLN A 570 -24.62 41.04 -13.62
N VAL A 571 -24.64 40.31 -14.75
CA VAL A 571 -25.71 40.36 -15.77
C VAL A 571 -25.96 38.93 -16.23
#